data_AF-A0A3D0C6S5-F1
#
_entry.id   AF-A0A3D0C6S5-F1
#
_cell.length_a   1.000
_cell.length_b   1.000
_cell.length_c   1.000
_cell.angle_alpha   90.00
_cell.angle_beta   90.00
_cell.angle_gamma   90.00
#
_symmetry.space_group_name_H-M   'P 1'
#
loop_
_entity.id
_entity.type
_entity.pdbx_description
1 polymer ?
#
loop_
_entity_poly.entity_id
_entity_poly.type
_entity_poly.pdbx_seq_one_letter_code
_entity_poly.pdbx_strand_id
1 'polypeptide(L)'
;NDNSDSANLDMAIELLVLSGRSLAQVMMMMVPEAWQTQTDMDATKHAFYEYYACIMEPWDGPASLSFTDGNVIGATLDRNGLRPSRYLLTDDGTLVMGSETGTLCVDQSTVVEKGRLQPGKIFIADLKQGRIISDDEVKQQVSSAQP
;
A
#
# COMPACT_ATOMS: atom_id res chain seq x y z
N ASN A 1 27.50 9.62 -0.20
CA ASN A 1 26.06 9.45 -0.45
C ASN A 1 25.38 9.38 0.90
N ASP A 2 24.90 10.52 1.40
CA ASP A 2 24.36 10.66 2.77
C ASP A 2 22.82 10.78 2.76
N ASN A 3 22.15 9.94 1.96
CA ASN A 3 20.68 9.91 1.94
C ASN A 3 20.16 8.83 2.90
N SER A 4 19.06 9.11 3.61
CA SER A 4 18.39 8.09 4.43
C SER A 4 17.85 6.96 3.56
N ASP A 5 17.61 5.80 4.18
CA ASP A 5 16.91 4.67 3.56
C ASP A 5 15.58 5.08 2.91
N SER A 6 14.80 5.89 3.62
CA SER A 6 13.49 6.39 3.19
C SER A 6 13.61 7.33 1.98
N ALA A 7 14.64 8.19 1.94
CA ALA A 7 14.91 9.05 0.79
C ALA A 7 15.33 8.23 -0.44
N ASN A 8 16.11 7.16 -0.25
CA ASN A 8 16.49 6.28 -1.36
C ASN A 8 15.29 5.46 -1.88
N LEU A 9 14.41 5.02 -0.97
CA LEU A 9 13.16 4.33 -1.34
C LEU A 9 12.24 5.25 -2.15
N ASP A 10 12.05 6.49 -1.71
CA ASP A 10 11.23 7.49 -2.40
C ASP A 10 11.74 7.76 -3.83
N MET A 11 13.04 8.00 -4.00
CA MET A 11 13.66 8.18 -5.33
C MET A 11 13.46 6.96 -6.24
N ALA A 12 13.59 5.75 -5.71
CA ALA A 12 13.38 4.53 -6.48
C ALA A 12 11.91 4.38 -6.92
N ILE A 13 10.97 4.66 -6.01
CA ILE A 13 9.53 4.66 -6.31
C ILE A 13 9.21 5.69 -7.39
N GLU A 14 9.67 6.93 -7.22
CA GLU A 14 9.43 8.01 -8.17
C GLU A 14 9.95 7.66 -9.57
N LEU A 15 11.18 7.15 -9.68
CA LEU A 15 11.76 6.70 -10.95
C LEU A 15 10.87 5.66 -11.64
N LEU A 16 10.37 4.67 -10.89
CA LEU A 16 9.55 3.60 -11.42
C LEU A 16 8.16 4.07 -11.83
N VAL A 17 7.56 5.00 -11.08
CA VAL A 17 6.29 5.63 -11.46
C VAL A 17 6.46 6.45 -12.73
N LEU A 18 7.50 7.29 -12.80
CA LEU A 18 7.80 8.10 -14.00
C LEU A 18 8.12 7.25 -15.23
N SER A 19 8.56 6.00 -15.05
CA SER A 19 8.74 5.03 -16.14
C SER A 19 7.44 4.47 -16.73
N GLY A 20 6.27 4.89 -16.22
CA GLY A 20 4.95 4.55 -16.75
C GLY A 20 4.18 3.47 -15.96
N ARG A 21 4.69 3.05 -14.80
CA ARG A 21 4.01 2.10 -13.91
C ARG A 21 3.07 2.85 -12.96
N SER A 22 1.94 2.23 -12.61
CA SER A 22 1.05 2.82 -11.59
C SER A 22 1.73 2.78 -10.22
N LEU A 23 1.38 3.74 -9.34
CA LEU A 23 1.94 3.77 -7.98
C LEU A 23 1.65 2.47 -7.22
N ALA A 24 0.44 1.92 -7.34
CA ALA A 24 0.08 0.64 -6.73
C ALA A 24 0.97 -0.52 -7.22
N GLN A 25 1.24 -0.59 -8.53
CA GLN A 25 2.15 -1.59 -9.10
C GLN A 25 3.57 -1.45 -8.58
N VAL A 26 4.07 -0.22 -8.48
CA VAL A 26 5.41 0.06 -7.93
C VAL A 26 5.48 -0.35 -6.46
N MET A 27 4.47 -0.04 -5.66
CA MET A 27 4.42 -0.45 -4.25
C MET A 27 4.39 -1.98 -4.11
N MET A 28 3.60 -2.68 -4.94
CA MET A 28 3.56 -4.15 -4.95
C MET A 28 4.89 -4.78 -5.40
N MET A 29 5.65 -4.12 -6.27
CA MET A 29 6.97 -4.58 -6.70
C MET A 29 8.05 -4.33 -5.65
N MET A 30 8.06 -3.15 -5.04
CA MET A 30 9.09 -2.72 -4.08
C MET A 30 8.88 -3.34 -2.69
N VAL A 31 7.62 -3.41 -2.23
CA VAL A 31 7.22 -3.94 -0.91
C VAL A 31 6.15 -5.01 -1.10
N PRO A 32 6.51 -6.17 -1.69
CA PRO A 32 5.56 -7.23 -1.97
C PRO A 32 5.04 -7.89 -0.68
N GLU A 33 3.82 -8.42 -0.74
CA GLU A 33 3.29 -9.30 0.31
C GLU A 33 4.07 -10.62 0.36
N ALA A 34 3.92 -11.38 1.46
CA ALA A 34 4.55 -12.69 1.57
C ALA A 34 3.87 -13.68 0.61
N TRP A 35 4.46 -13.87 -0.58
CA TRP A 35 3.85 -14.68 -1.65
C TRP A 35 4.45 -16.07 -1.81
N GLN A 36 5.75 -16.26 -1.55
CA GLN A 36 6.49 -17.48 -1.88
C GLN A 36 5.99 -18.75 -1.17
N THR A 37 5.50 -18.60 0.06
CA THR A 37 5.01 -19.71 0.89
C THR A 37 3.49 -19.78 0.95
N GLN A 38 2.79 -18.87 0.26
CA GLN A 38 1.34 -18.77 0.30
C GLN A 38 0.70 -19.71 -0.71
N THR A 39 0.07 -20.78 -0.22
CA THR A 39 -0.50 -21.86 -1.05
C THR A 39 -1.90 -21.57 -1.58
N ASP A 40 -2.60 -20.59 -1.00
CA ASP A 40 -3.97 -20.19 -1.36
C ASP A 40 -4.02 -18.89 -2.19
N MET A 41 -2.89 -18.48 -2.76
CA MET A 41 -2.80 -17.29 -3.60
C MET A 41 -3.34 -17.54 -5.02
N ASP A 42 -4.07 -16.55 -5.55
CA ASP A 42 -4.46 -16.55 -6.96
C ASP A 42 -3.26 -16.69 -7.89
N ALA A 43 -3.38 -17.54 -8.92
CA ALA A 43 -2.27 -17.87 -9.82
C ALA A 43 -1.74 -16.65 -10.60
N THR A 44 -2.60 -15.70 -10.96
CA THR A 44 -2.23 -14.47 -11.67
C THR A 44 -1.41 -13.58 -10.74
N LYS A 45 -1.85 -13.43 -9.49
CA LYS A 45 -1.12 -12.67 -8.47
C LYS A 45 0.22 -13.30 -8.12
N HIS A 46 0.27 -14.63 -8.00
CA HIS A 46 1.52 -15.34 -7.78
C HIS A 46 2.50 -15.13 -8.94
N ALA A 47 2.03 -15.27 -10.19
CA ALA A 47 2.85 -15.06 -11.39
C ALA A 47 3.36 -13.60 -11.50
N PHE A 48 2.53 -12.62 -11.11
CA PHE A 48 2.96 -11.22 -11.00
C PHE A 48 4.16 -11.07 -10.06
N TYR A 49 4.05 -11.59 -8.83
CA TYR A 49 5.14 -11.47 -7.86
C TYR A 49 6.39 -12.25 -8.27
N GLU A 50 6.23 -13.44 -8.84
CA GLU A 50 7.33 -14.24 -9.37
C GLU A 50 8.10 -13.51 -10.47
N TYR A 51 7.39 -12.88 -11.42
CA TYR A 51 8.00 -12.09 -12.47
C TYR A 51 8.79 -10.89 -11.92
N TYR A 52 8.19 -10.12 -11.02
CA TYR A 52 8.83 -8.92 -10.49
C TYR A 52 9.96 -9.21 -9.50
N ALA A 53 9.96 -10.37 -8.84
CA ALA A 53 11.08 -10.81 -8.02
C ALA A 53 12.36 -11.07 -8.84
N CYS A 54 12.26 -11.29 -10.16
CA CYS A 54 13.41 -11.34 -11.05
C CYS A 54 13.95 -9.95 -11.45
N ILE A 55 13.20 -8.88 -11.18
CA ILE A 55 13.53 -7.50 -11.61
C ILE A 55 13.99 -6.65 -10.42
N MET A 56 13.32 -6.78 -9.28
CA MET A 56 13.56 -5.96 -8.10
C MET A 56 13.63 -6.83 -6.86
N GLU A 57 14.71 -6.70 -6.09
CA GLU A 57 14.76 -7.27 -4.76
C GLU A 57 13.81 -6.48 -3.84
N PRO A 58 13.00 -7.16 -3.00
CA PRO A 58 12.15 -6.48 -2.04
C PRO A 58 12.92 -5.54 -1.12
N TRP A 59 12.40 -4.34 -0.94
CA TRP A 59 12.87 -3.40 0.08
C TRP A 59 12.30 -3.81 1.43
N ASP A 60 12.97 -4.77 2.07
CA ASP A 60 12.52 -5.38 3.31
C ASP A 60 12.96 -4.59 4.55
N GLY A 61 12.24 -4.79 5.65
CA GLY A 61 12.43 -4.10 6.92
C GLY A 61 11.11 -3.58 7.51
N PRO A 62 11.07 -3.24 8.81
CA PRO A 62 9.86 -2.73 9.44
C PRO A 62 9.38 -1.42 8.80
N ALA A 63 8.23 -1.45 8.12
CA ALA A 63 7.75 -0.30 7.37
C ALA A 63 6.23 -0.13 7.49
N SER A 64 5.83 1.13 7.69
CA SER A 64 4.46 1.60 7.45
C SER A 64 4.58 2.78 6.51
N LEU A 65 4.29 2.55 5.24
CA LEU A 65 4.47 3.52 4.18
C LEU A 65 3.13 4.19 3.90
N SER A 66 3.14 5.52 3.81
CA SER A 66 2.04 6.32 3.26
C SER A 66 2.55 7.00 2.00
N PHE A 67 1.78 6.95 0.93
CA PHE A 67 2.19 7.40 -0.39
C PHE A 67 1.03 8.04 -1.14
N THR A 68 1.33 8.88 -2.12
CA THR A 68 0.33 9.53 -2.97
C THR A 68 0.94 9.96 -4.30
N ASP A 69 0.12 9.97 -5.35
CA ASP A 69 0.43 10.57 -6.65
C ASP A 69 -0.43 11.83 -6.93
N GLY A 70 -1.10 12.34 -5.90
CA GLY A 70 -2.05 13.46 -5.98
C GLY A 70 -3.49 13.07 -6.39
N ASN A 71 -3.70 11.88 -6.95
CA ASN A 71 -5.05 11.37 -7.26
C ASN A 71 -5.50 10.30 -6.27
N VAL A 72 -4.56 9.48 -5.80
CA VAL A 72 -4.80 8.48 -4.76
C VAL A 72 -3.96 8.76 -3.53
N ILE A 73 -4.49 8.43 -2.36
CA ILE A 73 -3.73 8.35 -1.11
C ILE A 73 -3.71 6.88 -0.72
N GLY A 74 -2.54 6.33 -0.46
CA GLY A 74 -2.41 4.94 -0.11
C GLY A 74 -1.49 4.71 1.08
N ALA A 75 -1.61 3.51 1.63
CA ALA A 75 -0.70 3.03 2.64
C ALA A 75 -0.50 1.53 2.52
N THR A 76 0.69 1.06 2.87
CA THR A 76 1.01 -0.36 2.96
C THR A 76 1.94 -0.62 4.13
N LEU A 77 1.90 -1.85 4.63
CA LEU A 77 2.90 -2.33 5.58
C LEU A 77 3.92 -3.20 4.85
N ASP A 78 5.05 -3.43 5.52
CA ASP A 78 5.95 -4.51 5.14
C ASP A 78 5.23 -5.87 5.21
N ARG A 79 5.84 -6.89 4.58
CA ARG A 79 5.26 -8.24 4.46
C ARG A 79 4.92 -8.90 5.80
N ASN A 80 5.57 -8.49 6.89
CA ASN A 80 5.37 -9.03 8.23
C ASN A 80 4.51 -8.11 9.11
N GLY A 81 4.22 -6.89 8.66
CA GLY A 81 3.43 -5.89 9.39
C GLY A 81 4.04 -5.50 10.73
N LEU A 82 5.34 -5.20 10.72
CA LEU A 82 6.11 -4.93 11.94
C LEU A 82 5.85 -3.52 12.52
N ARG A 83 5.13 -2.67 11.78
CA ARG A 83 4.71 -1.34 12.22
C ARG A 83 3.18 -1.25 12.31
N PRO A 84 2.64 -0.59 13.35
CA PRO A 84 1.21 -0.37 13.44
C PRO A 84 0.77 0.71 12.46
N SER A 85 -0.39 0.52 11.84
CA SER A 85 -1.11 1.57 11.11
C SER A 85 -2.61 1.35 11.29
N ARG A 86 -3.30 2.40 11.72
CA ARG A 86 -4.72 2.42 12.12
C ARG A 86 -5.41 3.52 11.35
N TYR A 87 -6.65 3.30 10.96
CA TYR A 87 -7.45 4.32 10.30
C TYR A 87 -8.87 4.40 10.86
N LEU A 88 -9.49 5.55 10.65
CA LEU A 88 -10.92 5.76 10.82
C LEU A 88 -11.47 6.57 9.65
N LEU A 89 -12.74 6.34 9.32
CA LEU A 89 -13.50 7.08 8.33
C LEU A 89 -14.72 7.70 9.02
N THR A 90 -14.96 8.98 8.77
CA THR A 90 -16.17 9.69 9.22
C THR A 90 -17.24 9.71 8.13
N ASP A 91 -18.47 9.98 8.52
CA ASP A 91 -19.64 10.06 7.64
C ASP A 91 -19.55 11.17 6.56
N ASP A 92 -18.78 12.22 6.81
CA ASP A 92 -18.44 13.28 5.86
C ASP A 92 -17.32 12.90 4.86
N GLY A 93 -16.80 11.67 4.95
CA GLY A 93 -15.76 11.15 4.06
C GLY A 93 -14.33 11.51 4.48
N THR A 94 -14.12 12.08 5.67
CA THR A 94 -12.78 12.33 6.18
C THR A 94 -12.10 11.03 6.62
N LEU A 95 -11.00 10.68 5.95
CA LEU A 95 -10.15 9.55 6.29
C LEU A 95 -8.97 10.03 7.15
N VAL A 96 -8.82 9.46 8.34
CA VAL A 96 -7.66 9.70 9.21
C VAL A 96 -6.88 8.41 9.35
N MET A 97 -5.58 8.44 9.08
CA MET A 97 -4.68 7.31 9.26
C MET A 97 -3.46 7.73 10.09
N GLY A 98 -3.00 6.84 10.97
CA GLY A 98 -1.80 7.05 11.76
C GLY A 98 -1.30 5.78 12.44
N SER A 99 -0.11 5.86 13.03
CA SER A 99 0.52 4.75 13.74
C SER A 99 -0.28 4.29 14.97
N GLU A 100 -1.09 5.20 15.53
CA GLU A 100 -1.87 4.99 16.75
C GLU A 100 -3.28 5.55 16.57
N THR A 101 -4.23 5.03 17.35
CA THR A 101 -5.59 5.58 17.43
C THR A 101 -5.65 6.68 18.47
N GLY A 102 -6.44 7.73 18.22
CA GLY A 102 -6.63 8.83 19.18
C GLY A 102 -5.56 9.91 19.13
N THR A 103 -4.73 9.93 18.09
CA THR A 103 -3.78 11.02 17.82
C THR A 103 -4.47 12.34 17.47
N LEU A 104 -5.68 12.27 16.91
CA LEU A 104 -6.54 13.41 16.62
C LEU A 104 -7.85 13.28 17.41
N CYS A 105 -8.33 14.42 17.92
CA CYS A 105 -9.66 14.52 18.52
C CYS A 105 -10.72 14.49 17.41
N VAL A 106 -11.36 13.34 17.23
CA VAL A 106 -12.46 13.14 16.29
C VAL A 106 -13.73 12.83 17.08
N ASP A 107 -14.85 13.46 16.71
CA ASP A 107 -16.15 13.14 17.28
C ASP A 107 -16.50 11.68 16.97
N GLN A 108 -16.64 10.86 18.01
CA GLN A 108 -16.86 9.44 17.84
C GLN A 108 -18.25 9.11 17.25
N SER A 109 -19.19 10.06 17.31
CA SER A 109 -20.53 9.88 16.73
C SER A 109 -20.54 9.95 15.20
N THR A 110 -19.54 10.59 14.59
CA THR A 110 -19.42 10.70 13.13
C THR A 110 -18.62 9.55 12.51
N VAL A 111 -17.95 8.72 13.31
CA VAL A 111 -17.09 7.64 12.81
C VAL A 111 -17.91 6.47 12.31
N VAL A 112 -17.83 6.19 11.00
CA VAL A 112 -18.54 5.09 10.33
C VAL A 112 -17.70 3.83 10.18
N GLU A 113 -16.37 3.96 10.12
CA GLU A 113 -15.46 2.82 10.03
C GLU A 113 -14.20 3.03 10.87
N LYS A 114 -13.68 1.94 11.44
CA LYS A 114 -12.36 1.89 12.06
C LYS A 114 -11.66 0.61 11.62
N GLY A 115 -10.39 0.72 11.27
CA GLY A 115 -9.62 -0.43 10.83
C GLY A 115 -8.13 -0.32 11.13
N ARG A 116 -7.41 -1.32 10.65
CA ARG A 116 -5.95 -1.39 10.71
C ARG A 116 -5.43 -1.98 9.41
N LEU A 117 -4.26 -1.54 8.99
CA LEU A 117 -3.57 -2.23 7.91
C LEU A 117 -3.12 -3.60 8.40
N GLN A 118 -3.15 -4.55 7.47
CA GLN A 118 -2.70 -5.92 7.70
C GLN A 118 -1.39 -6.15 6.93
N PRO A 119 -0.51 -7.05 7.42
CA PRO A 119 0.71 -7.40 6.72
C PRO A 119 0.46 -7.70 5.23
N GLY A 120 1.25 -7.10 4.34
CA GLY A 120 1.14 -7.29 2.90
C GLY A 120 -0.12 -6.74 2.22
N LYS A 121 -1.04 -6.09 2.95
CA LYS A 121 -2.21 -5.45 2.35
C LYS A 121 -1.93 -3.99 1.99
N ILE A 122 -2.39 -3.61 0.81
CA ILE A 122 -2.41 -2.23 0.34
C ILE A 122 -3.78 -1.61 0.62
N PHE A 123 -3.77 -0.40 1.17
CA PHE A 123 -4.94 0.44 1.34
C PHE A 123 -4.85 1.57 0.32
N ILE A 124 -5.90 1.79 -0.47
CA ILE A 124 -5.97 2.90 -1.43
C ILE A 124 -7.28 3.66 -1.23
N ALA A 125 -7.20 4.96 -1.00
CA ALA A 125 -8.31 5.90 -1.13
C ALA A 125 -8.17 6.67 -2.44
N ASP A 126 -9.14 6.53 -3.33
CA ASP A 126 -9.19 7.23 -4.61
C ASP A 126 -9.99 8.53 -4.43
N LEU A 127 -9.32 9.67 -4.57
CA LEU A 127 -9.91 10.98 -4.38
C LEU A 127 -10.82 11.39 -5.55
N LYS A 128 -10.67 10.79 -6.73
CA LYS A 128 -11.53 11.04 -7.88
C LYS A 128 -12.82 10.24 -7.79
N GLN A 129 -12.74 8.97 -7.38
CA GLN A 129 -13.91 8.11 -7.17
C GLN A 129 -14.61 8.39 -5.84
N GLY A 130 -13.92 9.01 -4.87
CA GLY A 130 -14.47 9.30 -3.55
C GLY A 130 -14.70 8.03 -2.72
N ARG A 131 -13.87 7.00 -2.90
CA ARG A 131 -14.02 5.71 -2.19
C ARG A 131 -12.69 5.08 -1.85
N ILE A 132 -12.72 4.19 -0.86
CA ILE A 132 -11.63 3.27 -0.56
C ILE A 132 -11.73 2.08 -1.52
N ILE A 133 -10.62 1.76 -2.18
CA ILE A 133 -10.47 0.60 -3.04
C ILE A 133 -9.87 -0.54 -2.20
N SER A 134 -10.47 -1.73 -2.29
CA SER A 134 -10.02 -2.88 -1.50
C SER A 134 -8.67 -3.42 -1.98
N ASP A 135 -7.93 -4.06 -1.06
CA ASP A 135 -6.66 -4.75 -1.37
C ASP A 135 -6.81 -5.72 -2.55
N ASP A 136 -7.88 -6.54 -2.53
CA ASP A 136 -8.15 -7.52 -3.56
C ASP A 136 -8.43 -6.87 -4.92
N GLU A 137 -9.21 -5.77 -4.96
CA GLU A 137 -9.51 -5.05 -6.20
C GLU A 137 -8.24 -4.43 -6.80
N VAL A 138 -7.42 -3.77 -5.97
CA VAL A 138 -6.15 -3.17 -6.40
C VAL A 138 -5.21 -4.25 -6.95
N LYS A 139 -5.00 -5.31 -6.17
CA LYS A 139 -4.07 -6.39 -6.54
C LYS A 139 -4.56 -7.15 -7.76
N GLN A 140 -5.87 -7.39 -7.89
CA GLN A 140 -6.43 -8.02 -9.08
C GLN A 140 -6.22 -7.15 -10.32
N GLN A 141 -6.51 -5.85 -10.24
CA GLN A 141 -6.31 -4.92 -11.35
C GLN A 141 -4.83 -4.87 -11.77
N VAL A 142 -3.91 -4.78 -10.81
CA VAL A 142 -2.47 -4.70 -11.08
C VAL A 142 -1.91 -6.01 -11.62
N SER A 143 -2.28 -7.16 -11.03
CA SER A 143 -1.75 -8.46 -11.45
C SER A 143 -2.33 -8.96 -12.77
N SER A 144 -3.56 -8.57 -13.10
CA SER A 144 -4.19 -8.92 -14.39
C SER A 144 -3.78 -8.00 -15.54
N ALA A 145 -3.13 -6.87 -15.26
CA ALA A 145 -2.49 -6.08 -16.30
C ALA A 145 -1.35 -6.91 -16.90
N GLN A 146 -1.37 -7.10 -18.22
CA GLN A 146 -0.26 -7.80 -18.88
C GLN A 146 1.05 -7.01 -18.70
N PRO A 147 2.21 -7.70 -18.69
CA PRO A 147 3.50 -7.05 -18.92
C PRO A 147 3.51 -6.22 -20.20
#